data_AF-A0A3N4V8Y5-F1
#
_entry.id   AF-A0A3N4V8Y5-F1
#
_cell.length_a   1.000
_cell.length_b   1.000
_cell.length_c   1.000
_cell.angle_alpha   90.00
_cell.angle_beta   90.00
_cell.angle_gamma   90.00
#
_symmetry.space_group_name_H-M   'P 1'
#
loop_
_entity.id
_entity.type
_entity.pdbx_description
1 polymer ?
#
loop_
_entity_poly.entity_id
_entity_poly.type
_entity_poly.pdbx_seq_one_letter_code
_entity_poly.pdbx_strand_id
1 'polypeptide(L)'
;MTLNTGATLDQLLTSLRAVKPSHSALNPGWASQENTATNIRVTGQVPPTSDPEILDVDGYYPRRLAARFYYWVHDSNLPMPEDGSQAPSSDYFPDAVDLLISAQPGDTYLVLFSTYNDTLAEDAADALLARARTVDPQSTLNRSSSALHLSSSDVFVWIYEHERATRRLAAGLMITKVESVSTAETGNKSGLLKGVVDWDRISFLTALAEGQNFGPVTVTVHLTDLKGVNRVVFALWADGSFSVKATPTHYRGIADQDQLKLNAVHDAAYRIIPAVRAARSADTAWPGRRSTMIDDAKAKLASHFGSAAVEAPTATGTISTPPSPAP
;
A
#
# COMPACT_ATOMS: atom_id res chain seq x y z
N MET A 1 -11.15 1.34 -0.15
CA MET A 1 -12.48 1.32 0.48
C MET A 1 -13.56 1.21 -0.60
N THR A 2 -14.81 0.92 -0.21
CA THR A 2 -15.94 0.83 -1.16
C THR A 2 -17.07 1.76 -0.74
N LEU A 3 -17.48 2.69 -1.60
CA LEU A 3 -18.65 3.54 -1.40
C LEU A 3 -19.85 2.94 -2.13
N ASN A 4 -20.93 2.66 -1.41
CA ASN A 4 -22.20 2.23 -1.98
C ASN A 4 -23.14 3.43 -1.98
N THR A 5 -23.60 3.85 -3.16
CA THR A 5 -24.45 5.03 -3.32
C THR A 5 -25.14 4.99 -4.69
N GLY A 6 -26.39 5.45 -4.74
CA GLY A 6 -27.10 5.71 -5.99
C GLY A 6 -26.69 7.02 -6.67
N ALA A 7 -25.82 7.82 -6.04
CA ALA A 7 -25.29 9.06 -6.62
C ALA A 7 -24.30 8.77 -7.75
N THR A 8 -24.43 9.49 -8.87
CA THR A 8 -23.46 9.43 -9.98
C THR A 8 -22.17 10.18 -9.62
N LEU A 9 -21.07 9.90 -10.35
CA LEU A 9 -19.81 10.65 -10.18
C LEU A 9 -20.00 12.17 -10.36
N ASP A 10 -20.87 12.59 -11.28
CA ASP A 10 -21.17 14.02 -11.54
C ASP A 10 -21.93 14.67 -10.38
N GLN A 11 -22.84 13.92 -9.74
CA GLN A 11 -23.54 14.41 -8.55
C GLN A 11 -22.59 14.47 -7.35
N LEU A 12 -21.73 13.46 -7.17
CA LEU A 12 -20.68 13.47 -6.16
C LEU A 12 -19.73 14.65 -6.37
N LEU A 13 -19.28 14.89 -7.60
CA LEU A 13 -18.46 16.05 -7.97
C LEU A 13 -19.13 17.36 -7.55
N THR A 14 -20.40 17.55 -7.94
CA THR A 14 -21.18 18.74 -7.58
C THR A 14 -21.27 18.90 -6.06
N SER A 15 -21.45 17.80 -5.33
CA SER A 15 -21.48 17.80 -3.87
C SER A 15 -20.13 18.18 -3.25
N LEU A 16 -19.00 17.67 -3.76
CA LEU A 16 -17.67 18.04 -3.25
C LEU A 16 -17.37 19.52 -3.48
N ARG A 17 -17.71 20.05 -4.66
CA ARG A 17 -17.51 21.48 -5.02
C ARG A 17 -18.24 22.46 -4.09
N ALA A 18 -19.32 22.01 -3.43
CA ALA A 18 -20.08 22.84 -2.51
C ALA A 18 -19.35 23.12 -1.18
N VAL A 19 -18.26 22.40 -0.87
CA VAL A 19 -17.47 22.59 0.36
C VAL A 19 -16.02 22.85 -0.01
N LYS A 20 -15.70 24.11 -0.25
CA LYS A 20 -14.33 24.55 -0.55
C LYS A 20 -13.52 24.74 0.73
N PRO A 21 -12.21 24.44 0.71
CA PRO A 21 -11.33 24.72 1.84
C PRO A 21 -11.26 26.23 2.11
N SER A 22 -11.27 26.65 3.38
CA SER A 22 -11.14 28.06 3.78
C SER A 22 -10.01 28.27 4.79
N HIS A 23 -8.97 29.01 4.40
CA HIS A 23 -7.82 29.32 5.26
C HIS A 23 -8.15 30.31 6.39
N SER A 24 -9.01 31.30 6.14
CA SER A 24 -9.36 32.30 7.17
C SER A 24 -10.19 31.69 8.30
N ALA A 25 -11.04 30.71 7.98
CA ALA A 25 -11.87 29.99 8.95
C ALA A 25 -11.24 28.65 9.39
N LEU A 26 -10.12 28.25 8.79
CA LEU A 26 -9.48 26.94 8.96
C LEU A 26 -10.45 25.77 8.75
N ASN A 27 -11.42 25.94 7.84
CA ASN A 27 -12.47 24.95 7.58
C ASN A 27 -12.07 23.99 6.46
N PRO A 28 -12.03 22.67 6.71
CA PRO A 28 -11.63 21.67 5.72
C PRO A 28 -12.58 21.64 4.52
N GLY A 29 -12.05 21.21 3.37
CA GLY A 29 -12.84 21.14 2.15
C GLY A 29 -12.11 20.49 0.98
N TRP A 30 -12.78 20.45 -0.17
CA TRP A 30 -12.35 19.73 -1.36
C TRP A 30 -11.87 20.69 -2.46
N ALA A 31 -10.76 20.34 -3.09
CA ALA A 31 -10.18 21.04 -4.24
C ALA A 31 -9.66 20.05 -5.30
N SER A 32 -9.04 20.55 -6.37
CA SER A 32 -8.35 19.71 -7.36
C SER A 32 -7.11 19.00 -6.76
N GLN A 33 -6.69 17.91 -7.39
CA GLN A 33 -5.39 17.25 -7.14
C GLN A 33 -4.22 17.99 -7.80
N GLU A 34 -4.51 18.95 -8.68
CA GLU A 34 -3.50 19.74 -9.38
C GLU A 34 -2.57 20.45 -8.38
N ASN A 35 -1.26 20.21 -8.52
CA ASN A 35 -0.23 20.70 -7.60
C ASN A 35 0.69 21.75 -8.25
N THR A 36 0.15 22.58 -9.15
CA THR A 36 0.93 23.56 -9.93
C THR A 36 1.60 24.65 -9.08
N ALA A 37 1.17 24.83 -7.83
CA ALA A 37 1.88 25.61 -6.82
C ALA A 37 1.94 24.80 -5.52
N THR A 38 3.10 24.22 -5.22
CA THR A 38 3.30 23.36 -4.03
C THR A 38 3.11 24.18 -2.75
N ASN A 39 1.91 24.11 -2.17
CA ASN A 39 1.55 24.82 -0.94
C ASN A 39 1.34 23.89 0.26
N ILE A 40 1.24 22.58 0.02
CA ILE A 40 1.13 21.56 1.05
C ILE A 40 2.36 21.64 1.97
N ARG A 41 2.11 21.68 3.28
CA ARG A 41 3.12 21.78 4.35
C ARG A 41 3.98 23.04 4.29
N VAL A 42 3.44 24.11 3.73
CA VAL A 42 4.07 25.43 3.77
C VAL A 42 3.25 26.35 4.68
N THR A 43 3.86 26.78 5.79
CA THR A 43 3.23 27.62 6.82
C THR A 43 2.72 28.94 6.23
N GLY A 44 1.49 29.32 6.60
CA GLY A 44 0.84 30.56 6.17
C GLY A 44 0.31 30.55 4.73
N GLN A 45 0.42 29.44 3.99
CA GLN A 45 -0.08 29.35 2.61
C GLN A 45 -1.57 28.98 2.55
N VAL A 46 -2.24 29.50 1.53
CA VAL A 46 -3.65 29.21 1.21
C VAL A 46 -3.69 27.98 0.30
N PRO A 47 -4.62 27.01 0.52
CA PRO A 47 -4.83 25.92 -0.42
C PRO A 47 -5.31 26.44 -1.79
N PRO A 48 -5.15 25.65 -2.88
CA PRO A 48 -5.60 26.06 -4.19
C PRO A 48 -7.13 26.22 -4.21
N THR A 49 -7.63 27.17 -5.01
CA THR A 49 -9.08 27.41 -5.19
C THR A 49 -9.69 26.58 -6.31
N SER A 50 -8.89 25.71 -6.93
CA SER A 50 -9.28 24.85 -8.04
C SER A 50 -10.33 23.82 -7.61
N ASP A 51 -11.22 23.48 -8.54
CA ASP A 51 -12.31 22.56 -8.27
C ASP A 51 -11.88 21.10 -8.49
N PRO A 52 -12.44 20.14 -7.74
CA PRO A 52 -12.36 18.73 -8.11
C PRO A 52 -12.82 18.51 -9.56
N GLU A 53 -12.38 17.39 -10.17
CA GLU A 53 -12.63 17.11 -11.59
C GLU A 53 -12.98 15.64 -11.86
N ILE A 54 -13.71 15.42 -12.95
CA ILE A 54 -13.85 14.08 -13.53
C ILE A 54 -12.75 13.88 -14.54
N LEU A 55 -11.94 12.84 -14.32
CA LEU A 55 -11.02 12.32 -15.30
C LEU A 55 -11.75 11.27 -16.14
N ASP A 56 -11.82 11.50 -17.45
CA ASP A 56 -12.44 10.56 -18.38
C ASP A 56 -11.65 9.24 -18.50
N VAL A 57 -12.27 8.29 -19.19
CA VAL A 57 -11.65 7.00 -19.50
C VAL A 57 -10.38 7.22 -20.31
N ASP A 58 -9.26 6.67 -19.84
CA ASP A 58 -7.97 6.73 -20.54
C ASP A 58 -7.24 5.39 -20.40
N GLY A 59 -7.21 4.61 -21.48
CA GLY A 59 -6.55 3.30 -21.51
C GLY A 59 -7.07 2.34 -20.43
N TYR A 60 -6.25 2.11 -19.41
CA TYR A 60 -6.58 1.23 -18.28
C TYR A 60 -7.28 1.96 -17.12
N TYR A 61 -7.32 3.29 -17.15
CA TYR A 61 -7.92 4.08 -16.09
C TYR A 61 -9.41 4.27 -16.38
N PRO A 62 -10.30 3.83 -15.46
CA PRO A 62 -11.73 4.09 -15.62
C PRO A 62 -12.03 5.59 -15.48
N ARG A 63 -13.24 5.97 -15.91
CA ARG A 63 -13.81 7.28 -15.55
C ARG A 63 -13.83 7.39 -14.03
N ARG A 64 -13.29 8.49 -13.51
CA ARG A 64 -13.07 8.65 -12.07
C ARG A 64 -13.14 10.10 -11.64
N LEU A 65 -13.64 10.34 -10.44
CA LEU A 65 -13.59 11.63 -9.78
C LEU A 65 -12.25 11.76 -9.04
N ALA A 66 -11.52 12.82 -9.33
CA ALA A 66 -10.28 13.20 -8.69
C ALA A 66 -10.52 14.45 -7.82
N ALA A 67 -10.14 14.35 -6.55
CA ALA A 67 -10.26 15.44 -5.59
C ALA A 67 -9.13 15.38 -4.57
N ARG A 68 -8.93 16.48 -3.86
CA ARG A 68 -8.02 16.57 -2.72
C ARG A 68 -8.75 17.20 -1.55
N PHE A 69 -8.72 16.54 -0.40
CA PHE A 69 -9.25 17.06 0.86
C PHE A 69 -8.16 17.85 1.57
N TYR A 70 -8.36 19.15 1.75
CA TYR A 70 -7.45 20.03 2.47
C TYR A 70 -7.93 20.27 3.90
N TYR A 71 -6.98 20.32 4.82
CA TYR A 71 -7.18 20.67 6.23
C TYR A 71 -5.94 21.42 6.75
N TRP A 72 -6.00 21.97 7.96
CA TRP A 72 -4.93 22.79 8.54
C TRP A 72 -4.31 22.14 9.75
N VAL A 73 -2.99 22.17 9.79
CA VAL A 73 -2.19 21.70 10.92
C VAL A 73 -1.43 22.88 11.49
N HIS A 74 -1.48 23.04 12.81
CA HIS A 74 -0.70 24.05 13.51
C HIS A 74 0.79 23.71 13.41
N ASP A 75 1.62 24.68 13.03
CA ASP A 75 3.07 24.51 13.02
C ASP A 75 3.59 24.41 14.45
N SER A 76 4.03 23.21 14.86
CA SER A 76 4.51 22.95 16.21
C SER A 76 5.79 23.72 16.56
N ASN A 77 6.46 24.34 15.59
CA ASN A 77 7.63 25.19 15.82
C ASN A 77 7.27 26.62 16.20
N LEU A 78 6.00 27.01 16.05
CA LEU A 78 5.52 28.33 16.43
C LEU A 78 4.91 28.30 17.84
N PRO A 79 5.13 29.36 18.64
CA PRO A 79 4.60 29.43 19.99
C PRO A 79 3.07 29.50 19.96
N MET A 80 2.41 28.67 20.77
CA MET A 80 0.99 28.83 21.03
C MET A 80 0.74 30.09 21.87
N PRO A 81 -0.34 30.84 21.62
CA PRO A 81 -0.72 31.96 22.47
C PRO A 81 -0.89 31.53 23.93
N GLU A 82 -0.19 32.19 24.86
CA GLU A 82 -0.23 31.87 26.29
C GLU A 82 -1.59 32.18 26.94
N ASP A 83 -2.38 33.05 26.31
CA ASP A 83 -3.71 33.46 26.77
C ASP A 83 -4.83 32.47 26.38
N GLY A 84 -4.47 31.36 25.71
CA GLY A 84 -5.43 30.37 25.23
C GLY A 84 -6.27 30.83 24.03
N SER A 85 -5.93 31.97 23.43
CA SER A 85 -6.52 32.39 22.16
C SER A 85 -6.13 31.44 21.03
N GLN A 86 -6.95 31.42 19.98
CA GLN A 86 -6.64 30.64 18.80
C GLN A 86 -5.43 31.25 18.08
N ALA A 87 -4.44 30.44 17.73
CA ALA A 87 -3.30 30.88 16.94
C ALA A 87 -3.79 31.50 15.61
N PRO A 88 -3.12 32.56 15.12
CA PRO A 88 -3.50 33.18 13.86
C PRO A 88 -3.39 32.16 12.72
N SER A 89 -4.21 32.30 11.67
CA SER A 89 -4.22 31.36 10.54
C SER A 89 -2.87 31.28 9.81
N SER A 90 -2.00 32.30 9.97
CA SER A 90 -0.61 32.30 9.50
C SER A 90 0.24 31.19 10.10
N ASP A 91 -0.12 30.69 11.28
CA ASP A 91 0.67 29.72 12.04
C ASP A 91 0.28 28.28 11.69
N TYR A 92 -0.64 28.12 10.74
CA TYR A 92 -1.06 26.85 10.22
C TYR A 92 -0.50 26.65 8.81
N PHE A 93 -0.23 25.39 8.46
CA PHE A 93 0.03 24.98 7.09
C PHE A 93 -1.10 24.09 6.57
N PRO A 94 -1.43 24.16 5.26
CA PRO A 94 -2.38 23.23 4.68
C PRO A 94 -1.70 21.87 4.51
N ASP A 95 -2.36 20.80 4.93
CA ASP A 95 -2.00 19.42 4.57
C ASP A 95 -3.22 18.75 3.90
N ALA A 96 -3.01 17.61 3.26
CA ALA A 96 -4.03 17.08 2.36
C ALA A 96 -4.06 15.56 2.21
N VAL A 97 -5.24 15.06 1.82
CA VAL A 97 -5.49 13.68 1.42
C VAL A 97 -6.03 13.66 -0.01
N ASP A 98 -5.35 12.94 -0.89
CA ASP A 98 -5.81 12.74 -2.27
C ASP A 98 -6.92 11.69 -2.30
N LEU A 99 -7.97 11.95 -3.08
CA LEU A 99 -9.14 11.11 -3.26
C LEU A 99 -9.33 10.75 -4.73
N LEU A 100 -9.48 9.46 -5.02
CA LEU A 100 -10.00 8.97 -6.29
C LEU A 100 -11.26 8.13 -6.05
N ILE A 101 -12.31 8.39 -6.82
CA ILE A 101 -13.54 7.58 -6.84
C ILE A 101 -13.78 7.07 -8.25
N SER A 102 -13.80 5.76 -8.42
CA SER A 102 -14.06 5.12 -9.72
C SER A 102 -15.22 4.15 -9.63
N ALA A 103 -16.04 4.12 -10.68
CA ALA A 103 -17.18 3.21 -10.74
C ALA A 103 -16.70 1.75 -10.73
N GLN A 104 -17.44 0.90 -10.02
CA GLN A 104 -17.33 -0.56 -10.04
C GLN A 104 -18.65 -1.13 -10.57
N PRO A 105 -18.76 -2.44 -10.84
CA PRO A 105 -20.05 -3.04 -11.20
C PRO A 105 -21.13 -2.79 -10.13
N GLY A 106 -22.33 -2.42 -10.56
CA GLY A 106 -23.44 -2.03 -9.67
C GLY A 106 -23.31 -0.59 -9.14
N ASP A 107 -24.14 -0.22 -8.17
CA ASP A 107 -24.14 1.10 -7.52
C ASP A 107 -23.01 1.21 -6.46
N THR A 108 -21.80 0.78 -6.85
CA THR A 108 -20.63 0.71 -5.99
C THR A 108 -19.43 1.40 -6.63
N TYR A 109 -18.62 2.02 -5.78
CA TYR A 109 -17.44 2.77 -6.18
C TYR A 109 -16.21 2.31 -5.41
N LEU A 110 -15.10 2.15 -6.11
CA LEU A 110 -13.78 2.04 -5.47
C LEU A 110 -13.35 3.44 -5.05
N VAL A 111 -13.09 3.59 -3.75
CA VAL A 111 -12.59 4.81 -3.14
C VAL A 111 -11.14 4.59 -2.68
N LEU A 112 -10.24 5.43 -3.19
CA LEU A 112 -8.83 5.44 -2.84
C LEU A 112 -8.51 6.76 -2.15
N PHE A 113 -7.98 6.66 -0.93
CA PHE A 113 -7.36 7.77 -0.23
C PHE A 113 -5.84 7.58 -0.28
N SER A 114 -5.11 8.64 -0.62
CA SER A 114 -3.65 8.66 -0.66
C SER A 114 -3.15 9.77 0.26
N THR A 115 -2.35 9.39 1.25
CA THR A 115 -1.84 10.25 2.32
C THR A 115 -0.51 9.69 2.86
N TYR A 116 0.26 10.53 3.54
CA TYR A 116 1.43 10.10 4.31
C TYR A 116 1.08 9.63 5.73
N ASN A 117 -0.17 9.84 6.18
CA ASN A 117 -0.63 9.44 7.50
C ASN A 117 -2.05 8.87 7.42
N ASP A 118 -2.16 7.58 7.74
CA ASP A 118 -3.38 6.78 7.61
C ASP A 118 -4.54 7.29 8.47
N THR A 119 -4.28 7.92 9.62
CA THR A 119 -5.36 8.44 10.48
C THR A 119 -6.17 9.51 9.76
N LEU A 120 -5.55 10.27 8.86
CA LEU A 120 -6.19 11.34 8.10
C LEU A 120 -7.09 10.80 6.97
N ALA A 121 -6.82 9.58 6.50
CA ALA A 121 -7.67 8.96 5.51
C ALA A 121 -9.08 8.70 6.08
N GLU A 122 -9.19 8.44 7.39
CA GLU A 122 -10.48 8.25 8.06
C GLU A 122 -11.29 9.55 8.16
N ASP A 123 -10.65 10.67 8.48
CA ASP A 123 -11.31 11.99 8.52
C ASP A 123 -11.80 12.39 7.12
N ALA A 124 -10.97 12.19 6.09
CA ALA A 124 -11.36 12.44 4.70
C ALA A 124 -12.49 11.49 4.24
N ALA A 125 -12.49 10.25 4.73
CA ALA A 125 -13.54 9.27 4.46
C ALA A 125 -14.88 9.68 5.07
N ASP A 126 -14.90 10.19 6.29
CA ASP A 126 -16.11 10.71 6.93
C ASP A 126 -16.61 11.98 6.22
N ALA A 127 -15.70 12.88 5.84
CA ALA A 127 -16.05 14.06 5.05
C ALA A 127 -16.67 13.68 3.70
N LEU A 128 -16.12 12.67 3.02
CA LEU A 128 -16.67 12.15 1.76
C LEU A 128 -18.06 11.57 1.98
N LEU A 129 -18.25 10.73 3.00
CA LEU A 129 -19.53 10.10 3.29
C LEU A 129 -20.61 11.15 3.61
N ALA A 130 -20.25 12.20 4.36
CA ALA A 130 -21.14 13.32 4.63
C ALA A 130 -21.58 14.00 3.32
N ARG A 131 -20.66 14.19 2.36
CA ARG A 131 -20.99 14.75 1.03
C ARG A 131 -21.81 13.81 0.15
N ALA A 132 -21.56 12.51 0.18
CA ALA A 132 -22.36 11.53 -0.56
C ALA A 132 -23.81 11.53 -0.03
N ARG A 133 -23.98 11.63 1.29
CA ARG A 133 -25.30 11.65 1.95
C ARG A 133 -26.16 12.88 1.67
N THR A 134 -25.59 13.98 1.21
CA THR A 134 -26.39 15.13 0.76
C THR A 134 -27.06 14.89 -0.58
N VAL A 135 -26.56 13.94 -1.38
CA VAL A 135 -27.11 13.55 -2.68
C VAL A 135 -27.97 12.29 -2.53
N ASP A 136 -27.42 11.27 -1.87
CA ASP A 136 -28.09 10.01 -1.59
C ASP A 136 -27.99 9.69 -0.10
N PRO A 137 -29.06 9.92 0.69
CA PRO A 137 -29.08 9.67 2.12
C PRO A 137 -28.77 8.23 2.54
N GLN A 138 -28.93 7.24 1.64
CA GLN A 138 -28.62 5.84 1.90
C GLN A 138 -27.15 5.48 1.66
N SER A 139 -26.33 6.46 1.26
CA SER A 139 -24.90 6.24 1.02
C SER A 139 -24.20 5.63 2.24
N THR A 140 -23.40 4.60 1.99
CA THR A 140 -22.56 3.93 3.00
C THR A 140 -21.13 3.78 2.50
N LEU A 141 -20.18 3.88 3.41
CA LEU A 141 -18.76 3.64 3.12
C LEU A 141 -18.29 2.39 3.86
N ASN A 142 -17.98 1.33 3.11
CA ASN A 142 -17.39 0.12 3.64
C ASN A 142 -15.87 0.25 3.66
N ARG A 143 -15.31 0.33 4.87
CA ARG A 143 -13.87 0.48 5.13
C ARG A 143 -13.11 -0.84 5.11
N SER A 144 -13.79 -1.94 5.42
CA SER A 144 -13.18 -3.27 5.54
C SER A 144 -13.15 -4.05 4.23
N SER A 145 -13.73 -3.51 3.16
CA SER A 145 -13.73 -4.13 1.84
C SER A 145 -13.21 -3.18 0.77
N SER A 146 -12.57 -3.76 -0.23
CA SER A 146 -11.99 -3.04 -1.35
C SER A 146 -12.07 -3.90 -2.60
N ALA A 147 -12.38 -3.28 -3.73
CA ALA A 147 -12.21 -3.89 -5.04
C ALA A 147 -10.72 -4.14 -5.38
N LEU A 148 -9.77 -3.82 -4.50
CA LEU A 148 -8.35 -4.18 -4.60
C LEU A 148 -7.93 -5.34 -3.70
N HIS A 149 -8.85 -5.88 -2.89
CA HIS A 149 -8.57 -6.99 -1.98
C HIS A 149 -8.05 -8.23 -2.72
N LEU A 150 -7.01 -8.88 -2.19
CA LEU A 150 -6.33 -10.02 -2.82
C LEU A 150 -6.84 -11.39 -2.36
N SER A 151 -7.90 -11.41 -1.54
CA SER A 151 -8.59 -12.60 -0.99
C SER A 151 -7.79 -13.48 -0.03
N SER A 152 -6.46 -13.58 -0.18
CA SER A 152 -5.60 -14.39 0.68
C SER A 152 -4.16 -13.85 0.71
N SER A 153 -3.50 -13.96 1.87
CA SER A 153 -2.05 -13.73 2.06
C SER A 153 -1.18 -14.67 1.23
N ASP A 154 -1.71 -15.82 0.79
CA ASP A 154 -1.04 -16.76 -0.09
C ASP A 154 -0.66 -16.15 -1.45
N VAL A 155 -1.31 -15.04 -1.84
CA VAL A 155 -0.94 -14.24 -3.01
C VAL A 155 0.52 -13.78 -2.96
N PHE A 156 1.11 -13.58 -1.79
CA PHE A 156 2.49 -13.09 -1.68
C PHE A 156 3.53 -14.17 -1.98
N VAL A 157 3.27 -15.40 -1.55
CA VAL A 157 4.09 -16.55 -1.94
C VAL A 157 3.94 -16.79 -3.44
N TRP A 158 2.73 -16.64 -3.98
CA TRP A 158 2.48 -16.73 -5.41
C TRP A 158 3.22 -15.65 -6.21
N ILE A 159 3.15 -14.37 -5.81
CA ILE A 159 3.85 -13.25 -6.46
C ILE A 159 5.34 -13.57 -6.61
N TYR A 160 5.90 -14.15 -5.56
CA TYR A 160 7.32 -14.48 -5.49
C TYR A 160 7.68 -15.66 -6.40
N GLU A 161 6.90 -16.74 -6.39
CA GLU A 161 7.11 -17.85 -7.34
C GLU A 161 6.90 -17.40 -8.79
N HIS A 162 5.89 -16.56 -9.03
CA HIS A 162 5.57 -16.03 -10.34
C HIS A 162 6.71 -15.15 -10.89
N GLU A 163 7.36 -14.35 -10.04
CA GLU A 163 8.56 -13.58 -10.39
C GLU A 163 9.72 -14.48 -10.81
N ARG A 164 9.90 -15.68 -10.25
CA ARG A 164 10.96 -16.58 -10.72
C ARG A 164 10.64 -17.24 -12.04
N ALA A 165 9.41 -17.72 -12.17
CA ALA A 165 9.03 -18.60 -13.26
C ALA A 165 8.79 -17.83 -14.56
N THR A 166 8.01 -16.75 -14.51
CA THR A 166 7.53 -16.08 -15.73
C THR A 166 7.68 -14.58 -15.72
N ARG A 167 7.65 -13.93 -14.54
CA ARG A 167 7.69 -12.48 -14.31
C ARG A 167 6.52 -11.68 -14.88
N ARG A 168 5.88 -12.16 -15.94
CA ARG A 168 4.87 -11.44 -16.70
C ARG A 168 3.50 -11.58 -16.05
N LEU A 169 2.90 -10.46 -15.65
CA LEU A 169 1.53 -10.41 -15.13
C LEU A 169 0.49 -10.28 -16.26
N ALA A 170 0.79 -9.42 -17.23
CA ALA A 170 -0.07 -9.16 -18.39
C ALA A 170 0.77 -8.65 -19.57
N ALA A 171 0.13 -8.26 -20.68
CA ALA A 171 0.82 -7.54 -21.74
C ALA A 171 1.39 -6.21 -21.20
N GLY A 172 2.71 -6.02 -21.34
CA GLY A 172 3.39 -4.82 -20.86
C GLY A 172 3.53 -4.69 -19.33
N LEU A 173 3.18 -5.71 -18.54
CA LEU A 173 3.29 -5.69 -17.08
C LEU A 173 4.17 -6.84 -16.59
N MET A 174 5.28 -6.51 -15.93
CA MET A 174 6.26 -7.49 -15.46
C MET A 174 6.71 -7.18 -14.03
N ILE A 175 6.58 -8.14 -13.11
CA ILE A 175 7.25 -8.09 -11.81
C ILE A 175 8.71 -8.42 -12.05
N THR A 176 9.59 -7.46 -11.77
CA THR A 176 11.03 -7.63 -12.00
C THR A 176 11.80 -7.95 -10.74
N LYS A 177 11.22 -7.64 -9.58
CA LYS A 177 11.86 -7.87 -8.29
C LYS A 177 10.85 -7.94 -7.16
N VAL A 178 11.05 -8.88 -6.25
CA VAL A 178 10.46 -8.86 -4.91
C VAL A 178 11.54 -8.36 -3.93
N GLU A 179 11.35 -7.15 -3.38
CA GLU A 179 12.35 -6.49 -2.54
C GLU A 179 12.31 -6.93 -1.09
N SER A 180 11.12 -7.25 -0.57
CA SER A 180 10.93 -7.66 0.83
C SER A 180 9.59 -8.36 0.99
N VAL A 181 9.52 -9.29 1.94
CA VAL A 181 8.27 -9.90 2.41
C VAL A 181 8.31 -9.90 3.93
N SER A 182 7.24 -9.43 4.58
CA SER A 182 7.10 -9.59 6.03
C SER A 182 6.42 -10.93 6.35
N THR A 183 6.73 -11.53 7.49
CA THR A 183 5.92 -12.63 8.05
C THR A 183 5.18 -12.13 9.28
N ALA A 184 3.90 -12.45 9.37
CA ALA A 184 3.15 -12.28 10.60
C ALA A 184 3.22 -13.62 11.36
N GLU A 185 3.97 -13.69 12.45
CA GLU A 185 3.83 -14.83 13.37
C GLU A 185 2.53 -14.64 14.16
N THR A 186 1.78 -15.73 14.33
CA THR A 186 0.72 -15.83 15.33
C THR A 186 1.33 -15.68 16.73
N GLY A 187 1.38 -14.45 17.24
CA GLY A 187 1.79 -14.10 18.60
C GLY A 187 2.93 -13.06 18.66
N ASN A 188 2.58 -11.76 18.68
CA ASN A 188 3.40 -10.58 19.02
C ASN A 188 4.87 -10.45 18.54
N LYS A 189 5.38 -11.36 17.73
CA LYS A 189 6.71 -11.30 17.11
C LYS A 189 6.51 -11.28 15.60
N SER A 190 6.71 -10.11 14.99
CA SER A 190 6.77 -10.03 13.53
C SER A 190 8.19 -10.32 13.06
N GLY A 191 8.38 -11.41 12.31
CA GLY A 191 9.62 -11.66 11.60
C GLY A 191 9.68 -10.77 10.37
N LEU A 192 10.54 -9.75 10.38
CA LEU A 192 10.77 -8.95 9.19
C LEU A 192 11.92 -9.55 8.38
N LEU A 193 11.60 -10.24 7.28
CA LEU A 193 12.60 -10.70 6.31
C LEU A 193 13.00 -9.49 5.44
N LYS A 194 13.78 -8.59 6.03
CA LYS A 194 14.38 -7.41 5.39
C LYS A 194 15.56 -7.83 4.51
N GLY A 195 15.63 -7.27 3.30
CA GLY A 195 16.65 -7.56 2.28
C GLY A 195 16.08 -8.30 1.08
N VAL A 196 16.86 -8.41 -0.01
CA VAL A 196 16.52 -9.27 -1.16
C VAL A 196 16.08 -10.62 -0.60
N VAL A 197 14.83 -11.00 -0.87
CA VAL A 197 14.28 -12.24 -0.30
C VAL A 197 15.09 -13.39 -0.86
N ASP A 198 15.93 -13.96 -0.01
CA ASP A 198 16.71 -15.16 -0.30
C ASP A 198 15.86 -16.38 0.08
N TRP A 199 15.53 -17.17 -0.94
CA TRP A 199 14.71 -18.37 -0.85
C TRP A 199 15.32 -19.45 0.02
N ASP A 200 16.65 -19.49 0.09
CA ASP A 200 17.38 -20.51 0.83
C ASP A 200 17.67 -20.05 2.27
N ARG A 201 17.24 -18.83 2.62
CA ARG A 201 17.33 -18.33 3.99
C ARG A 201 16.46 -19.19 4.89
N ILE A 202 17.09 -19.80 5.88
CA ILE A 202 16.46 -20.72 6.83
C ILE A 202 15.16 -20.14 7.40
N SER A 203 15.16 -18.85 7.77
CA SER A 203 13.97 -18.19 8.32
C SER A 203 12.78 -18.14 7.35
N PHE A 204 13.02 -17.99 6.05
CA PHE A 204 11.96 -18.07 5.04
C PHE A 204 11.46 -19.50 4.86
N LEU A 205 12.39 -20.47 4.75
CA LEU A 205 12.06 -21.89 4.62
C LEU A 205 11.24 -22.38 5.81
N THR A 206 11.62 -21.99 7.04
CA THR A 206 10.88 -22.32 8.27
C THR A 206 9.47 -21.74 8.22
N ALA A 207 9.33 -20.44 7.94
CA ALA A 207 8.01 -19.80 7.84
C ALA A 207 7.12 -20.47 6.77
N LEU A 208 7.71 -20.86 5.64
CA LEU A 208 7.00 -21.54 4.56
C LEU A 208 6.55 -22.95 4.95
N ALA A 209 7.43 -23.71 5.62
CA ALA A 209 7.19 -25.08 6.07
C ALA A 209 6.13 -25.15 7.18
N GLU A 210 6.09 -24.14 8.05
CA GLU A 210 5.09 -23.97 9.12
C GLU A 210 3.75 -23.42 8.62
N GLY A 211 3.67 -23.00 7.35
CA GLY A 211 2.45 -22.45 6.77
C GLY A 211 2.11 -21.04 7.31
N GLN A 212 3.11 -20.27 7.71
CA GLN A 212 2.91 -18.90 8.18
C GLN A 212 2.34 -18.00 7.07
N ASN A 213 1.64 -16.94 7.49
CA ASN A 213 1.16 -15.91 6.57
C ASN A 213 2.28 -14.94 6.23
N PHE A 214 2.44 -14.69 4.94
CA PHE A 214 3.34 -13.69 4.40
C PHE A 214 2.59 -12.37 4.16
N GLY A 215 3.31 -11.27 4.03
CA GLY A 215 2.77 -9.95 3.73
C GLY A 215 3.02 -8.90 4.81
N PRO A 216 3.13 -7.61 4.44
CA PRO A 216 3.11 -7.07 3.08
C PRO A 216 4.33 -7.47 2.23
N VAL A 217 4.20 -7.36 0.91
CA VAL A 217 5.30 -7.55 -0.05
C VAL A 217 5.67 -6.23 -0.71
N THR A 218 6.97 -5.95 -0.83
CA THR A 218 7.44 -4.85 -1.68
C THR A 218 7.86 -5.41 -3.03
N VAL A 219 7.30 -4.88 -4.12
CA VAL A 219 7.60 -5.32 -5.49
C VAL A 219 8.04 -4.16 -6.37
N THR A 220 8.92 -4.46 -7.33
CA THR A 220 9.21 -3.61 -8.48
C THR A 220 8.48 -4.16 -9.70
N VAL A 221 7.73 -3.31 -10.37
CA VAL A 221 6.99 -3.62 -11.59
C VAL A 221 7.46 -2.73 -12.72
N HIS A 222 7.76 -3.32 -13.87
CA HIS A 222 7.95 -2.60 -15.11
C HIS A 222 6.64 -2.54 -15.89
N LEU A 223 6.28 -1.32 -16.29
CA LEU A 223 5.16 -1.05 -17.18
C LEU A 223 5.71 -0.60 -18.53
N THR A 224 5.50 -1.41 -19.55
CA THR A 224 5.86 -1.08 -20.93
C THR A 224 4.61 -0.60 -21.66
N ASP A 225 4.66 0.64 -22.14
CA ASP A 225 3.63 1.26 -22.96
C ASP A 225 4.25 1.94 -24.20
N LEU A 226 3.44 2.69 -24.96
CA LEU A 226 3.89 3.42 -26.15
C LEU A 226 4.94 4.50 -25.83
N LYS A 227 4.97 5.01 -24.60
CA LYS A 227 5.89 6.07 -24.15
C LYS A 227 7.21 5.48 -23.67
N GLY A 228 7.25 4.21 -23.26
CA GLY A 228 8.46 3.47 -22.96
C GLY A 228 8.30 2.50 -21.81
N VAL A 229 9.38 2.27 -21.06
CA VAL A 229 9.39 1.43 -19.86
C VAL A 229 9.39 2.34 -18.64
N ASN A 230 8.34 2.25 -17.84
CA ASN A 230 8.22 2.89 -16.53
C ASN A 230 8.45 1.85 -15.44
N ARG A 231 8.93 2.29 -14.28
CA ARG A 231 9.21 1.45 -13.11
C ARG A 231 8.39 1.94 -11.93
N VAL A 232 7.60 1.07 -11.32
CA VAL A 232 6.83 1.35 -10.11
C VAL A 232 7.29 0.45 -8.98
N VAL A 233 7.64 1.04 -7.84
CA VAL A 233 7.97 0.31 -6.62
C VAL A 233 6.95 0.62 -5.55
N PHE A 234 6.31 -0.42 -5.02
CA PHE A 234 5.28 -0.28 -4.00
C PHE A 234 5.26 -1.49 -3.06
N ALA A 235 4.82 -1.23 -1.82
CA ALA A 235 4.46 -2.26 -0.85
C ALA A 235 2.96 -2.54 -0.96
N LEU A 236 2.57 -3.82 -0.86
CA LEU A 236 1.21 -4.30 -1.06
C LEU A 236 0.78 -5.18 0.11
N TRP A 237 -0.41 -4.92 0.64
CA TRP A 237 -1.06 -5.67 1.69
C TRP A 237 -2.22 -6.51 1.14
N ALA A 238 -2.64 -7.53 1.90
CA ALA A 238 -3.63 -8.52 1.43
C ALA A 238 -5.02 -7.89 1.27
N ASP A 239 -5.28 -6.83 2.04
CA ASP A 239 -6.51 -6.05 1.97
C ASP A 239 -6.59 -5.14 0.73
N GLY A 240 -5.51 -5.06 -0.05
CA GLY A 240 -5.39 -4.20 -1.23
C GLY A 240 -4.93 -2.79 -0.92
N SER A 241 -4.61 -2.47 0.34
CA SER A 241 -3.88 -1.24 0.68
C SER A 241 -2.43 -1.34 0.17
N PHE A 242 -1.85 -0.18 -0.16
CA PHE A 242 -0.51 -0.13 -0.71
C PHE A 242 0.19 1.19 -0.41
N SER A 243 1.52 1.16 -0.44
CA SER A 243 2.38 2.34 -0.25
C SER A 243 3.36 2.44 -1.41
N VAL A 244 3.36 3.57 -2.11
CA VAL A 244 4.26 3.82 -3.24
C VAL A 244 5.57 4.43 -2.74
N LYS A 245 6.70 3.96 -3.26
CA LYS A 245 8.01 4.58 -3.01
C LYS A 245 8.31 5.57 -4.13
N ALA A 246 8.70 6.81 -3.80
CA ALA A 246 9.13 7.78 -4.81
C ALA A 246 10.43 7.33 -5.50
N THR A 247 11.40 6.89 -4.70
CA THR A 247 12.65 6.28 -5.17
C THR A 247 12.62 4.79 -4.87
N PRO A 248 12.88 3.89 -5.84
CA PRO A 248 13.39 4.15 -7.18
C PRO A 248 12.29 4.17 -8.27
N THR A 249 11.04 4.51 -7.97
CA THR A 249 9.99 4.67 -9.00
C THR A 249 10.42 5.68 -10.06
N HIS A 250 10.07 5.42 -11.32
CA HIS A 250 10.48 6.24 -12.44
C HIS A 250 9.44 6.19 -13.57
N TYR A 251 9.06 7.37 -14.06
CA TYR A 251 8.32 7.52 -15.30
C TYR A 251 9.14 8.35 -16.28
N ARG A 252 9.17 7.92 -17.54
CA ARG A 252 9.89 8.66 -18.58
C ARG A 252 9.27 10.05 -18.75
N GLY A 253 10.12 11.08 -18.71
CA GLY A 253 9.70 12.47 -18.93
C GLY A 253 9.03 13.15 -17.74
N ILE A 254 9.00 12.51 -16.57
CA ILE A 254 8.41 13.09 -15.35
C ILE A 254 9.50 13.23 -14.31
N ALA A 255 9.90 14.48 -14.04
CA ALA A 255 10.87 14.83 -13.01
C ALA A 255 10.22 15.19 -11.67
N ASP A 256 8.98 15.69 -11.72
CA ASP A 256 8.18 16.05 -10.54
C ASP A 256 7.86 14.79 -9.70
N GLN A 257 8.28 14.81 -8.44
CA GLN A 257 8.11 13.69 -7.51
C GLN A 257 6.67 13.47 -7.08
N ASP A 258 5.87 14.53 -6.98
CA ASP A 258 4.47 14.44 -6.57
C ASP A 258 3.63 13.90 -7.73
N GLN A 259 3.88 14.37 -8.95
CA GLN A 259 3.27 13.78 -10.15
C GLN A 259 3.67 12.31 -10.32
N LEU A 260 4.92 11.96 -10.04
CA LEU A 260 5.41 10.58 -10.09
C LEU A 260 4.68 9.68 -9.09
N LYS A 261 4.48 10.14 -7.85
CA LYS A 261 3.73 9.39 -6.82
C LYS A 261 2.26 9.24 -7.22
N LEU A 262 1.62 10.31 -7.69
CA LEU A 262 0.23 10.26 -8.14
C LEU A 262 0.06 9.24 -9.28
N ASN A 263 0.94 9.27 -10.28
CA ASN A 263 0.93 8.28 -11.37
C ASN A 263 1.14 6.86 -10.86
N ALA A 264 2.07 6.66 -9.91
CA ALA A 264 2.28 5.36 -9.27
C ALA A 264 1.05 4.86 -8.51
N VAL A 265 0.30 5.73 -7.83
CA VAL A 265 -0.96 5.37 -7.18
C VAL A 265 -1.99 4.91 -8.20
N HIS A 266 -2.14 5.64 -9.32
CA HIS A 266 -3.05 5.26 -10.39
C HIS A 266 -2.66 3.92 -11.02
N ASP A 267 -1.39 3.72 -11.35
CA ASP A 267 -0.90 2.48 -11.95
C ASP A 267 -1.05 1.29 -10.99
N ALA A 268 -0.72 1.47 -9.70
CA ALA A 268 -0.91 0.43 -8.70
C ALA A 268 -2.38 0.00 -8.61
N ALA A 269 -3.30 0.95 -8.45
CA ALA A 269 -4.71 0.67 -8.23
C ALA A 269 -5.44 0.14 -9.47
N TYR A 270 -5.17 0.69 -10.65
CA TYR A 270 -5.98 0.40 -11.85
C TYR A 270 -5.32 -0.58 -12.81
N ARG A 271 -4.01 -0.82 -12.70
CA ARG A 271 -3.28 -1.71 -13.62
C ARG A 271 -2.62 -2.87 -12.90
N ILE A 272 -1.77 -2.58 -11.92
CA ILE A 272 -0.89 -3.60 -11.34
C ILE A 272 -1.66 -4.54 -10.42
N ILE A 273 -2.36 -4.02 -9.40
CA ILE A 273 -3.10 -4.87 -8.44
C ILE A 273 -4.20 -5.68 -9.15
N PRO A 274 -5.00 -5.11 -10.07
CA PRO A 274 -5.95 -5.89 -10.86
C PRO A 274 -5.28 -6.99 -11.69
N ALA A 275 -4.12 -6.72 -12.32
CA ALA A 275 -3.38 -7.72 -13.07
C ALA A 275 -2.81 -8.85 -12.19
N VAL A 276 -2.29 -8.52 -11.00
CA VAL A 276 -1.87 -9.51 -10.00
C VAL A 276 -3.03 -10.43 -9.64
N ARG A 277 -4.20 -9.85 -9.32
CA ARG A 277 -5.39 -10.64 -8.97
C ARG A 277 -5.86 -11.52 -10.12
N ALA A 278 -5.93 -10.96 -11.33
CA ALA A 278 -6.35 -11.71 -12.51
C ALA A 278 -5.41 -12.89 -12.81
N ALA A 279 -4.09 -12.65 -12.80
CA ALA A 279 -3.08 -13.67 -13.02
C ALA A 279 -3.12 -14.76 -11.94
N ARG A 280 -3.25 -14.40 -10.66
CA ARG A 280 -3.38 -15.35 -9.55
C ARG A 280 -4.63 -16.22 -9.67
N SER A 281 -5.75 -15.61 -10.07
CA SER A 281 -7.04 -16.29 -10.19
C SER A 281 -7.08 -17.24 -11.39
N ALA A 282 -6.36 -16.91 -12.45
CA ALA A 282 -6.20 -17.76 -13.63
C ALA A 282 -5.25 -18.95 -13.41
N ASP A 283 -4.40 -18.88 -12.38
CA ASP A 283 -3.41 -19.92 -12.08
C ASP A 283 -3.99 -21.09 -11.26
N THR A 284 -4.69 -21.98 -11.95
CA THR A 284 -5.34 -23.16 -11.34
C THR A 284 -4.36 -24.21 -10.82
N ALA A 285 -3.11 -24.21 -11.30
CA ALA A 285 -2.07 -25.14 -10.89
C ALA A 285 -1.38 -24.73 -9.58
N TRP A 286 -1.63 -23.51 -9.11
CA TRP A 286 -0.96 -22.96 -7.93
C TRP A 286 -1.10 -23.82 -6.66
N PRO A 287 -2.28 -24.35 -6.27
CA PRO A 287 -2.39 -25.15 -5.05
C PRO A 287 -1.44 -26.36 -5.04
N GLY A 288 -1.24 -27.01 -6.20
CA GLY A 288 -0.28 -28.11 -6.35
C GLY A 288 1.16 -27.63 -6.20
N ARG A 289 1.55 -26.57 -6.93
CA ARG A 289 2.90 -25.98 -6.79
C ARG A 289 3.17 -25.48 -5.37
N ARG A 290 2.18 -24.88 -4.72
CA ARG A 290 2.26 -24.41 -3.33
C ARG A 290 2.58 -25.56 -2.38
N SER A 291 1.97 -26.72 -2.56
CA SER A 291 2.27 -27.92 -1.77
C SER A 291 3.71 -28.39 -2.00
N THR A 292 4.12 -28.52 -3.27
CA THR A 292 5.50 -28.91 -3.61
C THR A 292 6.53 -27.96 -2.98
N MET A 293 6.28 -26.65 -2.99
CA MET A 293 7.16 -25.68 -2.35
C MET A 293 7.28 -25.87 -0.83
N ILE A 294 6.21 -26.29 -0.14
CA ILE A 294 6.26 -26.61 1.29
C ILE A 294 7.13 -27.83 1.53
N ASP A 295 6.94 -28.88 0.74
CA ASP A 295 7.66 -30.14 0.88
C ASP A 295 9.16 -29.95 0.58
N ASP A 296 9.49 -29.17 -0.44
CA ASP A 296 10.87 -28.79 -0.77
C ASP A 296 11.51 -27.98 0.37
N ALA A 297 10.77 -27.06 0.98
CA ALA A 297 11.27 -26.29 2.13
C ALA A 297 11.55 -27.18 3.34
N LYS A 298 10.67 -28.13 3.65
CA LYS A 298 10.87 -29.12 4.71
C LYS A 298 12.10 -30.00 4.43
N ALA A 299 12.27 -30.46 3.19
CA ALA A 299 13.42 -31.26 2.79
C ALA A 299 14.74 -30.48 2.95
N LYS A 300 14.77 -29.21 2.54
CA LYS A 300 15.95 -28.34 2.71
C LYS A 300 16.29 -28.10 4.18
N LEU A 301 15.29 -27.84 5.02
CA LEU A 301 15.49 -27.67 6.47
C LEU A 301 16.02 -28.97 7.10
N ALA A 302 15.46 -30.12 6.75
CA ALA A 302 15.93 -31.42 7.23
C ALA A 302 17.39 -31.68 6.84
N SER A 303 17.77 -31.34 5.60
CA SER A 303 19.17 -31.43 5.18
C SER A 303 20.08 -30.51 5.98
N HIS A 304 19.65 -29.28 6.26
CA HIS A 304 20.46 -28.27 6.95
C HIS A 304 20.67 -28.59 8.44
N PHE A 305 19.65 -29.11 9.13
CA PHE A 305 19.76 -29.48 10.55
C PHE A 305 20.26 -30.91 10.74
N GLY A 306 20.02 -31.80 9.77
CA GLY A 306 20.55 -33.16 9.78
C GLY A 306 22.06 -33.21 9.62
N SER A 307 22.66 -32.33 8.81
CA SER A 307 24.12 -32.20 8.72
C SER A 307 24.73 -31.55 9.97
N ALA A 308 24.08 -30.56 10.57
CA ALA A 308 24.54 -29.92 11.81
C ALA A 308 24.55 -30.87 13.02
N ALA A 309 23.66 -31.86 13.06
CA ALA A 309 23.64 -32.89 14.11
C ALA A 309 24.82 -33.89 14.00
N VAL A 310 25.42 -34.04 12.81
CA VAL A 310 26.57 -34.92 12.57
C VAL A 310 27.90 -34.23 12.89
N GLU A 311 27.94 -32.89 12.88
CA GLU A 311 29.15 -32.09 13.15
C GLU A 311 29.31 -31.64 14.62
N ALA A 312 28.36 -31.91 15.51
CA ALA A 312 28.57 -31.69 16.94
C ALA A 312 29.68 -32.65 17.44
N PRO A 313 30.86 -32.16 17.87
CA PRO A 313 31.87 -33.04 18.40
C PRO A 313 31.31 -33.65 19.68
N THR A 314 31.29 -34.98 19.73
CA THR A 314 31.23 -35.76 20.95
C THR A 314 32.34 -35.23 21.86
N ALA A 315 32.02 -34.27 22.72
CA ALA A 315 32.85 -33.89 23.84
C ALA A 315 32.77 -35.05 24.82
N THR A 316 33.58 -36.08 24.57
CA THR A 316 33.91 -37.12 25.54
C THR A 316 34.69 -36.43 26.65
N GLY A 317 33.95 -35.80 27.57
CA GLY A 317 34.47 -35.35 28.84
C GLY A 317 34.88 -36.58 29.63
N THR A 318 36.17 -36.90 29.61
CA THR A 318 36.80 -37.76 30.61
C THR A 318 36.58 -37.13 31.99
N ILE A 319 35.67 -37.72 32.77
CA ILE A 319 35.51 -37.43 34.18
C ILE A 319 36.78 -37.97 34.88
N SER A 320 37.72 -37.08 35.19
CA SER A 320 38.84 -37.40 36.07
C SER A 320 38.33 -37.54 37.50
N THR A 321 38.39 -38.76 38.02
CA THR A 321 38.25 -39.07 39.45
C THR A 321 39.30 -38.30 40.27
N PRO A 322 38.94 -37.63 41.37
CA PRO A 322 39.91 -36.97 42.23
C PRO A 322 40.72 -38.01 43.03
N PRO A 323 42.01 -37.76 43.33
CA PRO A 323 42.84 -38.66 44.11
C PRO A 323 42.40 -38.70 45.58
N SER A 324 42.33 -39.92 46.12
CA SER A 324 42.09 -40.21 47.52
C SER A 324 43.23 -39.68 48.40
N PRO A 325 42.97 -39.09 49.57
CA PRO A 325 44.03 -38.66 50.49
C PRO A 325 44.75 -39.89 51.07
N ALA A 326 46.08 -39.81 51.07
CA ALA A 326 46.98 -40.81 51.66
C ALA A 326 46.94 -40.73 53.21
N PRO A 327 47.27 -41.83 53.93
CA PRO A 327 47.05 -42.00 55.37
C PRO A 327 47.91 -41.12 56.28
#